data_AF-A0A955X4H2-F1
#
_entry.id   AF-A0A955X4H2-F1
#
_cell.length_a   1.000
_cell.length_b   1.000
_cell.length_c   1.000
_cell.angle_alpha   90.00
_cell.angle_beta   90.00
_cell.angle_gamma   90.00
#
_symmetry.space_group_name_H-M   'P 1'
#
loop_
_entity.id
_entity.type
_entity.pdbx_description
1 polymer ?
#
loop_
_entity_poly.entity_id
_entity_poly.type
_entity_poly.pdbx_seq_one_letter_code
_entity_poly.pdbx_strand_id
1 'polypeptide(L)'
;MNDVHKFTRDVTKMLTACELDALRRGYDPEALSNLATETLVAKFPASGLWVGTIQRILFADPDNGGKPLLDIEGQQRELCLITLMSAEGMGLELGVHIYWGLMERLEPEQIAALITLVGVYAGLDRFNSALGVMTTTLHALCGCAERGETTVAHVVPALLAAFEGNAPAPSGGGK
;
A
#
# COMPACT_ATOMS: atom_id res chain seq x y z
N MET A 1 7.52 28.17 17.77
CA MET A 1 8.44 27.10 18.21
C MET A 1 7.58 25.90 18.61
N ASN A 2 6.92 25.25 17.64
CA ASN A 2 5.99 24.14 17.84
C ASN A 2 5.87 23.41 16.49
N ASP A 3 6.76 22.45 16.22
CA ASP A 3 6.54 21.46 15.14
C ASP A 3 7.55 20.29 15.13
N VAL A 4 8.51 20.26 16.06
CA VAL A 4 9.50 19.17 16.11
C VAL A 4 8.90 17.84 16.58
N HIS A 5 7.77 17.87 17.29
CA HIS A 5 7.08 16.66 17.77
C HIS A 5 6.26 15.91 16.71
N LYS A 6 6.06 16.46 15.51
CA LYS A 6 5.40 15.74 14.41
C LYS A 6 6.32 14.76 13.67
N PHE A 7 7.65 14.92 13.80
CA PHE A 7 8.66 14.10 13.10
C PHE A 7 9.19 12.92 13.93
N THR A 8 8.68 12.69 15.15
CA THR A 8 9.24 11.71 16.10
C THR A 8 8.22 10.67 16.57
N ARG A 9 7.19 10.40 15.76
CA ARG A 9 6.29 9.28 16.07
C ARG A 9 6.86 8.01 15.47
N ASP A 10 7.08 7.01 16.31
CA ASP A 10 7.40 5.65 15.87
C ASP A 10 6.36 5.19 14.84
N VAL A 11 6.81 4.92 13.62
CA VAL A 11 5.93 4.55 12.51
C VAL A 11 5.14 3.29 12.82
N THR A 12 5.70 2.37 13.62
CA THR A 12 5.00 1.13 13.97
C THR A 12 3.87 1.35 14.98
N LYS A 13 3.81 2.53 15.61
CA LYS A 13 2.79 2.93 16.59
C LYS A 13 1.85 4.03 16.08
N MET A 14 1.85 4.27 14.77
CA MET A 14 0.94 5.24 14.16
C MET A 14 -0.51 4.76 14.21
N LEU A 15 -0.74 3.48 13.87
CA LEU A 15 -2.04 2.82 14.03
C LEU A 15 -2.09 2.08 15.36
N THR A 16 -3.15 2.30 16.12
CA THR A 16 -3.51 1.46 17.26
C THR A 16 -4.09 0.13 16.79
N ALA A 17 -4.07 -0.89 17.65
CA ALA A 17 -4.69 -2.18 17.36
C ALA A 17 -6.19 -2.05 17.03
N CYS A 18 -6.90 -1.15 17.71
CA CYS A 18 -8.33 -0.91 17.47
C CYS A 18 -8.59 -0.32 16.07
N GLU A 19 -7.77 0.64 15.65
CA GLU A 19 -7.87 1.25 14.31
C GLU A 19 -7.53 0.25 13.21
N LEU A 20 -6.46 -0.54 13.40
CA LEU A 20 -6.08 -1.59 12.46
C LEU A 20 -7.16 -2.66 12.32
N ASP A 21 -7.77 -3.07 13.44
CA ASP A 21 -8.90 -4.00 13.42
C ASP A 21 -10.15 -3.39 12.76
N ALA A 22 -10.39 -2.09 12.92
CA ALA A 22 -11.49 -1.39 12.25
C ALA A 22 -11.30 -1.34 10.73
N LEU A 23 -10.07 -1.10 10.27
CA LEU A 23 -9.69 -1.18 8.85
C LEU A 23 -9.87 -2.60 8.31
N ARG A 24 -9.34 -3.61 9.01
CA ARG A 24 -9.48 -5.03 8.63
C ARG A 24 -10.94 -5.48 8.56
N ARG A 25 -11.83 -4.94 9.41
CA ARG A 25 -13.27 -5.23 9.34
C ARG A 25 -13.98 -4.55 8.16
N GLY A 26 -13.50 -3.38 7.73
CA GLY A 26 -14.04 -2.65 6.57
C GLY A 26 -13.47 -3.13 5.23
N TYR A 27 -12.42 -3.96 5.27
CA TYR A 27 -11.75 -4.47 4.09
C TYR A 27 -12.57 -5.54 3.37
N ASP A 28 -12.63 -5.39 2.05
CA ASP A 28 -13.20 -6.36 1.13
C ASP A 28 -12.15 -6.62 0.02
N PRO A 29 -11.57 -7.83 -0.06
CA PRO A 29 -10.54 -8.16 -1.03
C PRO A 29 -11.06 -8.09 -2.48
N GLU A 30 -12.33 -8.40 -2.71
CA GLU A 30 -12.94 -8.34 -4.04
C GLU A 30 -13.13 -6.88 -4.46
N ALA A 31 -13.63 -6.04 -3.55
CA ALA A 31 -13.76 -4.61 -3.81
C ALA A 31 -12.42 -3.93 -4.15
N LEU A 32 -11.34 -4.28 -3.44
CA LEU A 32 -10.01 -3.72 -3.72
C LEU A 32 -9.49 -4.18 -5.09
N SER A 33 -9.62 -5.47 -5.39
CA SER A 33 -9.21 -6.05 -6.67
C SER A 33 -9.97 -5.45 -7.85
N ASN A 34 -11.29 -5.29 -7.71
CA ASN A 34 -12.15 -4.68 -8.73
C ASN A 34 -11.79 -3.22 -8.96
N LEU A 35 -11.62 -2.44 -7.89
CA LEU A 35 -11.24 -1.03 -7.98
C LEU A 35 -9.88 -0.84 -8.67
N ALA A 36 -8.88 -1.67 -8.33
CA ALA A 36 -7.57 -1.63 -8.98
C ALA A 36 -7.68 -1.90 -10.49
N THR A 37 -8.49 -2.88 -10.87
CA THR A 37 -8.69 -3.26 -12.27
C THR A 37 -9.46 -2.23 -13.05
N GLU A 38 -10.58 -1.73 -12.51
CA GLU A 38 -11.35 -0.65 -13.12
C GLU A 38 -10.49 0.59 -13.35
N THR A 39 -9.65 0.95 -12.38
CA THR A 39 -8.76 2.11 -12.49
C THR A 39 -7.74 1.95 -13.64
N LEU A 40 -7.10 0.78 -13.75
CA LEU A 40 -6.11 0.52 -14.80
C LEU A 40 -6.76 0.42 -16.18
N VAL A 41 -7.88 -0.29 -16.28
CA VAL A 41 -8.62 -0.49 -17.54
C VAL A 41 -9.24 0.81 -18.03
N ALA A 42 -9.76 1.66 -17.14
CA ALA A 42 -10.29 2.97 -17.52
C ALA A 42 -9.22 3.87 -18.15
N LYS A 43 -7.98 3.80 -17.66
CA LYS A 43 -6.84 4.55 -18.22
C LYS A 43 -6.36 3.98 -19.54
N PHE A 44 -6.35 2.66 -19.68
CA PHE A 44 -5.91 1.98 -20.90
C PHE A 44 -6.71 0.69 -21.14
N PRO A 45 -7.83 0.74 -21.89
CA PRO A 45 -8.73 -0.40 -22.04
C PRO A 45 -8.07 -1.68 -22.57
N ALA A 46 -7.04 -1.54 -23.41
CA ALA A 46 -6.30 -2.69 -23.94
C ALA A 46 -5.49 -3.45 -22.87
N SER A 47 -5.27 -2.86 -21.69
CA SER A 47 -4.64 -3.56 -20.56
C SER A 47 -5.53 -4.62 -19.91
N GLY A 48 -6.84 -4.64 -20.19
CA GLY A 48 -7.79 -5.50 -19.48
C GLY A 48 -7.43 -6.99 -19.52
N LEU A 49 -6.91 -7.49 -20.65
CA LEU A 49 -6.46 -8.88 -20.75
C LEU A 49 -5.27 -9.15 -19.80
N TRP A 50 -4.31 -8.23 -19.77
CA TRP A 50 -3.11 -8.37 -18.95
C TRP A 50 -3.43 -8.23 -17.45
N VAL A 51 -4.22 -7.22 -17.07
CA VAL A 51 -4.66 -7.00 -15.69
C VAL A 51 -5.50 -8.18 -15.18
N GLY A 52 -6.46 -8.65 -15.98
CA GLY A 52 -7.26 -9.82 -15.64
C GLY A 52 -6.41 -11.09 -15.49
N THR A 53 -5.37 -11.24 -16.31
CA THR A 53 -4.42 -12.36 -16.17
C THR A 53 -3.66 -12.28 -14.83
N ILE A 54 -3.17 -11.09 -14.45
CA ILE A 54 -2.49 -10.89 -13.16
C ILE A 54 -3.42 -11.16 -11.99
N GLN A 55 -4.68 -10.69 -12.05
CA GLN A 55 -5.69 -10.95 -11.02
C GLN A 55 -5.87 -12.45 -10.78
N ARG A 56 -6.04 -13.22 -11.86
CA ARG A 56 -6.20 -14.68 -11.78
C ARG A 56 -4.96 -15.36 -11.23
N ILE A 57 -3.77 -14.91 -11.62
CA ILE A 57 -2.52 -15.52 -11.16
C ILE A 57 -2.30 -15.28 -9.67
N LEU A 58 -2.49 -14.05 -9.18
CA LEU A 58 -1.98 -13.63 -7.87
C LEU A 58 -3.05 -13.42 -6.79
N PHE A 59 -4.30 -13.17 -7.15
CA PHE A 59 -5.32 -12.69 -6.21
C PHE A 59 -6.57 -13.58 -6.18
N ALA A 60 -7.31 -13.65 -7.29
CA ALA A 60 -8.54 -14.41 -7.38
C ALA A 60 -8.83 -14.83 -8.82
N ASP A 61 -9.10 -16.11 -9.02
CA ASP A 61 -9.61 -16.63 -10.29
C ASP A 61 -11.10 -17.01 -10.14
N PRO A 62 -12.02 -16.31 -10.82
CA PRO A 62 -13.44 -16.65 -10.80
C PRO A 62 -13.72 -18.06 -11.34
N ASP A 63 -12.88 -18.58 -12.24
CA ASP A 63 -13.02 -19.94 -12.78
C ASP A 63 -12.54 -21.01 -11.80
N ASN A 64 -11.80 -20.63 -10.76
CA ASN A 64 -11.24 -21.52 -9.73
C ASN A 64 -11.85 -21.26 -8.33
N GLY A 65 -13.13 -20.87 -8.28
CA GLY A 65 -13.84 -20.62 -7.03
C GLY A 65 -13.23 -19.48 -6.20
N GLY A 66 -12.61 -18.49 -6.85
CA GLY A 66 -11.97 -17.35 -6.21
C GLY A 66 -10.52 -17.61 -5.74
N LYS A 67 -9.98 -18.81 -5.95
CA LYS A 67 -8.58 -19.12 -5.58
C LYS A 67 -7.61 -18.65 -6.67
N PRO A 68 -6.48 -18.01 -6.33
CA PRO A 68 -5.46 -17.67 -7.31
C PRO A 68 -4.84 -18.91 -7.94
N LEU A 69 -4.32 -18.78 -9.17
CA LEU A 69 -3.60 -19.87 -9.85
C LEU A 69 -2.25 -20.17 -9.19
N LEU A 70 -1.59 -19.14 -8.65
CA LEU A 70 -0.40 -19.30 -7.85
C LEU A 70 -0.80 -19.44 -6.38
N ASP A 71 -0.50 -20.60 -5.80
CA ASP A 71 -0.83 -20.91 -4.40
C ASP A 71 0.18 -20.27 -3.44
N ILE A 72 0.08 -18.95 -3.28
CA ILE A 72 0.83 -18.17 -2.29
C ILE A 72 -0.18 -17.50 -1.34
N GLU A 73 0.02 -17.69 -0.04
CA GLU A 73 -0.80 -17.05 0.99
C GLU A 73 -0.74 -15.52 0.87
N GLY A 74 -1.87 -14.83 1.10
CA GLY A 74 -1.95 -13.37 0.95
C GLY A 74 -0.86 -12.65 1.74
N GLN A 75 -0.64 -13.04 2.99
CA GLN A 75 0.43 -12.48 3.82
C GLN A 75 1.82 -12.65 3.18
N GLN A 76 2.14 -13.85 2.69
CA GLN A 76 3.43 -14.15 2.05
C GLN A 76 3.60 -13.37 0.73
N ARG A 77 2.54 -13.26 -0.05
CA ARG A 77 2.53 -12.47 -1.29
C ARG A 77 2.84 -11.00 -1.00
N GLU A 78 2.17 -10.40 -0.02
CA GLU A 78 2.38 -8.98 0.30
C GLU A 78 3.77 -8.74 0.90
N LEU A 79 4.34 -9.66 1.69
CA LEU A 79 5.75 -9.57 2.12
C LEU A 79 6.70 -9.46 0.93
N CYS A 80 6.53 -10.30 -0.09
CA CYS A 80 7.34 -10.29 -1.30
C CYS A 80 7.16 -8.99 -2.10
N LEU A 81 5.93 -8.56 -2.30
CA LEU A 81 5.62 -7.35 -3.08
C LEU A 81 6.14 -6.09 -2.38
N ILE A 82 5.89 -5.93 -1.09
CA ILE A 82 6.41 -4.80 -0.30
C ILE A 82 7.94 -4.76 -0.38
N THR A 83 8.60 -5.90 -0.23
CA THR A 83 10.07 -5.99 -0.31
C THR A 83 10.59 -5.56 -1.68
N LEU A 84 10.01 -6.10 -2.76
CA LEU A 84 10.39 -5.77 -4.14
C LEU A 84 10.17 -4.28 -4.44
N MET A 85 8.98 -3.77 -4.13
CA MET A 85 8.61 -2.39 -4.41
C MET A 85 9.43 -1.39 -3.58
N SER A 86 9.82 -1.75 -2.36
CA SER A 86 10.75 -0.96 -1.55
C SER A 86 12.14 -0.89 -2.18
N ALA A 87 12.65 -2.02 -2.71
CA ALA A 87 13.95 -2.08 -3.37
C ALA A 87 13.97 -1.28 -4.68
N GLU A 88 12.88 -1.29 -5.44
CA GLU A 88 12.71 -0.51 -6.67
C GLU A 88 12.43 0.99 -6.40
N GLY A 89 12.06 1.34 -5.16
CA GLY A 89 11.67 2.69 -4.74
C GLY A 89 10.38 3.16 -5.37
N MET A 90 9.38 2.29 -5.42
CA MET A 90 8.03 2.63 -5.86
C MET A 90 7.33 3.50 -4.82
N GLY A 91 6.44 4.38 -5.27
CA GLY A 91 5.72 5.33 -4.44
C GLY A 91 4.34 4.81 -4.02
N LEU A 92 3.31 5.29 -4.71
CA LEU A 92 1.92 4.94 -4.44
C LEU A 92 1.67 3.43 -4.47
N GLU A 93 2.28 2.70 -5.40
CA GLU A 93 2.12 1.25 -5.53
C GLU A 93 2.60 0.52 -4.28
N LEU A 94 3.76 0.88 -3.74
CA LEU A 94 4.23 0.39 -2.45
C LEU A 94 3.24 0.78 -1.34
N GLY A 95 2.71 1.99 -1.37
CA GLY A 95 1.70 2.44 -0.40
C GLY A 95 0.43 1.60 -0.40
N VAL A 96 -0.06 1.21 -1.58
CA VAL A 96 -1.22 0.31 -1.74
C VAL A 96 -0.90 -1.08 -1.21
N HIS A 97 0.27 -1.64 -1.51
CA HIS A 97 0.66 -2.96 -1.01
C HIS A 97 0.97 -2.99 0.48
N ILE A 98 1.41 -1.87 1.08
CA ILE A 98 1.47 -1.73 2.53
C ILE A 98 0.08 -1.82 3.14
N TYR A 99 -0.92 -1.10 2.59
CA TYR A 99 -2.31 -1.21 3.04
C TYR A 99 -2.83 -2.64 2.88
N TRP A 100 -2.63 -3.25 1.71
CA TRP A 100 -3.09 -4.62 1.44
C TRP A 100 -2.43 -5.62 2.41
N GLY A 101 -1.12 -5.52 2.62
CA GLY A 101 -0.39 -6.33 3.58
C GLY A 101 -0.96 -6.25 4.99
N LEU A 102 -1.30 -5.04 5.46
CA LEU A 102 -1.95 -4.85 6.77
C LEU A 102 -3.30 -5.58 6.86
N MET A 103 -4.07 -5.62 5.76
CA MET A 103 -5.35 -6.33 5.70
C MET A 103 -5.15 -7.85 5.68
N GLU A 104 -4.09 -8.32 5.03
CA GLU A 104 -3.60 -9.71 5.04
C GLU A 104 -2.80 -10.05 6.32
N ARG A 105 -3.09 -9.36 7.43
CA ARG A 105 -2.55 -9.64 8.77
C ARG A 105 -1.05 -9.39 8.95
N LEU A 106 -0.41 -8.60 8.09
CA LEU A 106 0.86 -7.99 8.46
C LEU A 106 0.65 -6.92 9.53
N GLU A 107 1.63 -6.80 10.41
CA GLU A 107 1.72 -5.75 11.41
C GLU A 107 2.69 -4.65 10.94
N PRO A 108 2.48 -3.37 11.33
CA PRO A 108 3.39 -2.28 10.98
C PRO A 108 4.86 -2.57 11.30
N GLU A 109 5.14 -3.23 12.44
CA GLU A 109 6.49 -3.66 12.83
C GLU A 109 7.12 -4.60 11.80
N GLN A 110 6.35 -5.54 11.24
CA GLN A 110 6.86 -6.50 10.25
C GLN A 110 7.24 -5.76 8.96
N ILE A 111 6.42 -4.80 8.53
CA ILE A 111 6.69 -3.97 7.35
C ILE A 111 7.93 -3.09 7.56
N ALA A 112 8.07 -2.46 8.72
CA ALA A 112 9.26 -1.67 9.04
C ALA A 112 10.54 -2.52 9.07
N ALA A 113 10.46 -3.76 9.56
CA ALA A 113 11.58 -4.70 9.54
C ALA A 113 11.97 -5.08 8.10
N LEU A 114 11.01 -5.30 7.20
CA LEU A 114 11.28 -5.53 5.77
C LEU A 114 11.97 -4.34 5.11
N ILE A 115 11.45 -3.12 5.35
CA ILE A 115 12.05 -1.89 4.81
C ILE A 115 13.49 -1.72 5.32
N THR A 116 13.73 -2.04 6.59
CA THR A 116 15.09 -2.04 7.17
C THR A 116 15.99 -3.02 6.46
N LEU A 117 15.51 -4.26 6.21
CA LEU A 117 16.25 -5.28 5.47
C LEU A 117 16.58 -4.81 4.05
N VAL A 118 15.62 -4.19 3.36
CA VAL A 118 15.84 -3.58 2.04
C VAL A 118 16.91 -2.48 2.14
N GLY A 119 16.92 -1.66 3.18
CA GLY A 119 17.97 -0.69 3.44
C GLY A 119 19.37 -1.30 3.51
N VAL A 120 19.50 -2.45 4.17
CA VAL A 120 20.76 -3.18 4.28
C VAL A 120 21.26 -3.64 2.91
N TYR A 121 20.38 -4.11 2.03
CA TYR A 121 20.76 -4.75 0.77
C TYR A 121 20.67 -3.87 -0.48
N ALA A 122 19.82 -2.83 -0.47
CA ALA A 122 19.55 -1.93 -1.59
C ALA A 122 19.97 -0.47 -1.31
N GLY A 123 20.42 -0.17 -0.09
CA GLY A 123 21.01 1.12 0.27
C GLY A 123 20.07 2.05 1.06
N LEU A 124 20.68 3.05 1.70
CA LEU A 124 20.00 3.99 2.60
C LEU A 124 18.94 4.84 1.90
N ASP A 125 19.14 5.19 0.62
CA ASP A 125 18.15 5.96 -0.14
C ASP A 125 16.84 5.17 -0.34
N ARG A 126 16.95 3.86 -0.59
CA ARG A 126 15.79 2.96 -0.70
C ARG A 126 15.08 2.81 0.64
N PHE A 127 15.82 2.67 1.73
CA PHE A 127 15.27 2.69 3.09
C PHE A 127 14.47 3.97 3.37
N ASN A 128 15.09 5.14 3.17
CA ASN A 128 14.45 6.42 3.47
C ASN A 128 13.21 6.65 2.61
N SER A 129 13.28 6.31 1.32
CA SER A 129 12.15 6.42 0.39
C SER A 129 10.99 5.52 0.83
N ALA A 130 11.24 4.23 1.06
CA ALA A 130 10.21 3.27 1.47
C ALA A 130 9.62 3.60 2.85
N LEU A 131 10.44 4.07 3.80
CA LEU A 131 9.96 4.54 5.11
C LEU A 131 9.05 5.76 4.98
N GLY A 132 9.37 6.68 4.07
CA GLY A 132 8.52 7.83 3.74
C GLY A 132 7.16 7.40 3.16
N VAL A 133 7.16 6.41 2.26
CA VAL A 133 5.93 5.81 1.71
C VAL A 133 5.10 5.16 2.83
N MET A 134 5.72 4.33 3.68
CA MET A 134 5.04 3.71 4.82
C MET A 134 4.42 4.75 5.75
N THR A 135 5.16 5.81 6.07
CA THR A 135 4.67 6.91 6.93
C THR A 135 3.45 7.59 6.31
N THR A 136 3.50 7.89 5.01
CA THR A 136 2.40 8.52 4.27
C THR A 136 1.16 7.63 4.27
N THR A 137 1.33 6.35 3.97
CA THR A 137 0.25 5.34 4.02
C THR A 137 -0.38 5.27 5.40
N LEU A 138 0.42 5.09 6.46
CA LEU A 138 -0.11 4.96 7.82
C LEU A 138 -0.81 6.23 8.30
N HIS A 139 -0.35 7.41 7.88
CA HIS A 139 -1.03 8.66 8.18
C HIS A 139 -2.42 8.71 7.52
N ALA A 140 -2.52 8.35 6.24
CA ALA A 140 -3.79 8.31 5.54
C ALA A 140 -4.76 7.31 6.19
N LEU A 141 -4.27 6.12 6.55
CA LEU A 141 -5.05 5.09 7.23
C LEU A 141 -5.54 5.53 8.63
N CYS A 142 -4.68 6.22 9.39
CA CYS A 142 -5.05 6.82 10.68
C CYS A 142 -6.21 7.79 10.50
N GLY A 143 -6.11 8.71 9.54
CA GLY A 143 -7.18 9.66 9.25
C GLY A 143 -8.49 8.98 8.84
N CYS A 144 -8.44 7.92 8.04
CA CYS A 144 -9.62 7.12 7.71
C CYS A 144 -10.24 6.45 8.95
N ALA A 145 -9.42 5.82 9.80
CA ALA A 145 -9.88 5.15 11.00
C ALA A 145 -10.52 6.13 12.00
N GLU A 146 -9.92 7.31 12.20
CA GLU A 146 -10.45 8.39 13.05
C GLU A 146 -11.84 8.87 12.58
N ARG A 147 -12.09 8.89 11.27
CA ARG A 147 -13.39 9.26 10.68
C ARG A 147 -14.38 8.10 10.61
N GLY A 148 -13.98 6.88 10.94
CA GLY A 148 -14.79 5.67 10.74
C GLY A 148 -14.95 5.27 9.27
N GLU A 149 -14.13 5.83 8.38
CA GLU A 149 -14.14 5.62 6.93
C GLU A 149 -13.24 4.44 6.54
N THR A 150 -13.56 3.24 7.05
CA THR A 150 -12.66 2.09 6.99
C THR A 150 -12.85 1.16 5.79
N THR A 151 -13.79 1.47 4.89
CA THR A 151 -14.04 0.64 3.70
C THR A 151 -13.07 0.96 2.57
N VAL A 152 -12.86 0.01 1.66
CA VAL A 152 -12.01 0.18 0.46
C VAL A 152 -12.39 1.44 -0.33
N ALA A 153 -13.68 1.72 -0.47
CA ALA A 153 -14.22 2.88 -1.18
C ALA A 153 -13.80 4.23 -0.57
N HIS A 154 -13.42 4.28 0.70
CA HIS A 154 -12.90 5.48 1.34
C HIS A 154 -11.38 5.46 1.47
N VAL A 155 -10.81 4.31 1.82
CA VAL A 155 -9.36 4.16 2.05
C VAL A 155 -8.57 4.39 0.78
N VAL A 156 -8.98 3.82 -0.36
CA VAL A 156 -8.20 3.94 -1.61
C VAL A 156 -8.15 5.39 -2.10
N PRO A 157 -9.27 6.15 -2.17
CA PRO A 157 -9.20 7.57 -2.50
C PRO A 157 -8.34 8.38 -1.52
N ALA A 158 -8.38 8.07 -0.22
CA ALA A 158 -7.54 8.75 0.77
C ALA A 158 -6.04 8.50 0.54
N LEU A 159 -5.67 7.27 0.16
CA LEU A 159 -4.30 6.95 -0.25
C LEU A 159 -3.91 7.73 -1.50
N LEU A 160 -4.72 7.71 -2.56
CA LEU A 160 -4.44 8.46 -3.80
C LEU A 160 -4.19 9.94 -3.51
N ALA A 161 -5.06 10.59 -2.74
CA ALA A 161 -4.92 11.99 -2.37
C ALA A 161 -3.62 12.26 -1.58
N ALA A 162 -3.24 11.36 -0.67
CA ALA A 162 -2.02 11.50 0.13
C ALA A 162 -0.74 11.42 -0.71
N PHE A 163 -0.75 10.69 -1.83
CA PHE A 163 0.39 10.59 -2.74
C PHE A 163 0.38 11.66 -3.85
N GLU A 164 -0.78 12.17 -4.25
CA GLU A 164 -0.90 13.31 -5.17
C GLU A 164 -0.39 14.62 -4.53
N GLY A 165 -0.69 14.84 -3.24
CA GLY A 165 -0.24 16.03 -2.49
C GLY A 165 1.27 16.08 -2.21
N ASN A 166 1.99 14.98 -2.41
CA ASN A 166 3.43 14.83 -2.15
C ASN A 166 4.28 14.72 -3.44
N ALA A 167 3.69 14.92 -4.62
CA ALA A 167 4.45 14.91 -5.87
C ALA A 167 5.51 16.04 -5.84
N PRO A 168 6.79 15.74 -6.14
CA PRO A 168 7.80 16.79 -6.26
C PRO A 168 7.35 17.79 -7.33
N ALA A 169 7.45 19.09 -7.02
CA ALA A 169 7.19 20.13 -8.01
C ALA A 169 8.00 19.83 -9.28
N PRO A 170 7.43 20.00 -10.49
CA PRO A 170 8.15 19.72 -11.72
C PRO A 170 9.44 20.51 -11.69
N SER A 171 10.58 19.80 -11.78
CA SER A 171 11.90 20.41 -11.82
C SER A 171 11.88 21.40 -12.98
N GLY A 172 11.86 22.70 -12.66
CA GLY A 172 11.90 23.76 -13.64
C GLY A 172 13.15 23.55 -14.48
N GLY A 173 12.97 23.09 -15.72
CA GLY A 173 14.04 22.97 -16.68
C GLY A 173 14.69 24.33 -16.83
N GLY A 174 15.90 24.46 -16.28
CA GLY A 174 16.77 25.60 -16.52
C GLY A 174 16.95 25.73 -18.03
N LYS A 175 16.58 26.90 -18.54
CA LYS A 175 16.89 27.34 -19.90
C LYS A 175 18.40 27.41 -20.11
#